data_AF-A0A3P6B8U5-F1
#
_entry.id   AF-A0A3P6B8U5-F1
#
_cell.length_a   1.000
_cell.length_b   1.000
_cell.length_c   1.000
_cell.angle_alpha   90.00
_cell.angle_beta   90.00
_cell.angle_gamma   90.00
#
_symmetry.space_group_name_H-M   'P 1'
#
loop_
_entity.id
_entity.type
_entity.pdbx_description
1 polymer ?
#
loop_
_entity_poly.entity_id
_entity_poly.type
_entity_poly.pdbx_seq_one_letter_code
_entity_poly.pdbx_strand_id
1 'polypeptide(L)'
;MRIQVDFFFVSSEVEPVSFKITNRCRNTIWPGFLSGATSPPLPTTGFRLSRGKSKSVTIPASWSGRLWARTLCSQDPSSGSFSCLTADCGSGKVECSGSGAKL
;
A
#
# COMPACT_ATOMS: atom_id res chain seq x y z
N MET A 1 -49.85 13.73 -22.28
CA MET A 1 -48.44 13.96 -22.68
C MET A 1 -47.56 13.51 -21.53
N ARG A 2 -46.91 12.34 -21.62
CA ARG A 2 -45.93 11.87 -20.63
C ARG A 2 -44.55 12.16 -21.20
N ILE A 3 -43.78 13.01 -20.54
CA ILE A 3 -42.37 13.24 -20.87
C ILE A 3 -41.60 12.18 -20.09
N GLN A 4 -40.94 11.27 -20.80
CA GLN A 4 -39.99 10.34 -20.20
C GLN A 4 -38.60 10.94 -20.40
N VAL A 5 -37.92 11.27 -19.29
CA VAL A 5 -36.54 11.73 -19.31
C VAL A 5 -35.66 10.51 -19.07
N ASP A 6 -35.18 9.90 -20.15
CA ASP A 6 -34.23 8.79 -20.04
C ASP A 6 -32.83 9.36 -19.73
N PHE A 7 -32.47 9.35 -18.45
CA PHE A 7 -31.10 9.58 -17.99
C PHE A 7 -30.25 8.37 -18.34
N PHE A 8 -29.54 8.40 -19.48
CA PHE A 8 -28.50 7.43 -19.80
C PHE A 8 -27.29 7.68 -18.90
N PHE A 9 -27.25 7.05 -17.72
CA PHE A 9 -26.02 6.94 -16.92
C PHE A 9 -25.12 5.86 -17.54
N VAL A 10 -24.03 6.27 -18.18
CA VAL A 10 -22.94 5.35 -18.53
C VAL A 10 -22.14 5.06 -17.27
N SER A 11 -22.35 3.91 -16.62
CA SER A 11 -21.49 3.46 -15.52
C SER A 11 -20.21 2.87 -16.09
N SER A 12 -19.06 3.55 -15.92
CA SER A 12 -17.76 2.90 -16.14
C SER A 12 -17.47 1.98 -14.95
N GLU A 13 -17.63 0.68 -15.14
CA GLU A 13 -17.25 -0.31 -14.12
C GLU A 13 -15.72 -0.38 -14.08
N VAL A 14 -15.14 -0.06 -12.91
CA VAL A 14 -13.71 -0.16 -12.67
C VAL A 14 -13.52 -1.38 -11.78
N GLU A 15 -12.68 -2.31 -12.22
CA GLU A 15 -12.42 -3.55 -11.50
C GLU A 15 -11.21 -3.43 -10.56
N PRO A 16 -11.20 -4.18 -9.42
CA PRO A 16 -10.00 -4.33 -8.60
C PRO A 16 -8.85 -4.99 -9.37
N VAL A 17 -7.61 -4.64 -9.02
CA VAL A 17 -6.39 -5.20 -9.64
C VAL A 17 -5.47 -5.80 -8.59
N SER A 18 -4.76 -6.87 -8.91
CA SER A 18 -3.79 -7.49 -8.00
C SER A 18 -2.37 -7.05 -8.32
N PHE A 19 -1.71 -6.40 -7.36
CA PHE A 19 -0.29 -6.03 -7.46
C PHE A 19 0.58 -7.14 -6.88
N LYS A 20 1.34 -7.83 -7.74
CA LYS A 20 2.35 -8.82 -7.33
C LYS A 20 3.70 -8.15 -7.09
N ILE A 21 4.06 -7.97 -5.83
CA ILE A 21 5.33 -7.37 -5.44
C ILE A 21 6.36 -8.48 -5.26
N THR A 22 7.48 -8.40 -5.99
CA THR A 22 8.56 -9.39 -5.96
C THR A 22 9.85 -8.74 -5.47
N ASN A 23 10.44 -9.26 -4.40
CA ASN A 23 11.76 -8.80 -3.96
C ASN A 23 12.86 -9.53 -4.74
N ARG A 24 13.47 -8.85 -5.71
CA ARG A 24 14.66 -9.34 -6.44
C ARG A 24 15.98 -8.80 -5.87
N CYS A 25 15.94 -7.98 -4.83
CA CYS A 25 17.12 -7.48 -4.14
C CYS A 25 17.78 -8.58 -3.31
N ARG A 26 19.06 -8.38 -2.94
CA ARG A 26 19.79 -9.31 -2.06
C ARG A 26 19.29 -9.23 -0.61
N ASN A 27 18.83 -8.07 -0.20
CA ASN A 27 18.41 -7.78 1.16
C ASN A 27 16.88 -7.93 1.31
N THR A 28 16.42 -8.12 2.55
CA THR A 28 14.99 -8.03 2.86
C THR A 28 14.52 -6.59 2.65
N ILE A 29 13.33 -6.42 2.07
CA ILE A 29 12.66 -5.13 1.95
C ILE A 29 11.35 -5.16 2.72
N TRP A 30 10.85 -3.98 3.08
CA TRP A 30 9.55 -3.83 3.71
C TRP A 30 8.69 -2.88 2.87
N PRO A 31 7.89 -3.39 1.91
CA PRO A 31 6.97 -2.56 1.17
C PRO A 31 6.06 -1.77 2.10
N GLY A 32 5.76 -0.52 1.71
CA GLY A 32 4.84 0.38 2.39
C GLY A 32 3.83 0.93 1.39
N PHE A 33 2.58 1.09 1.82
CA PHE A 33 1.49 1.61 1.02
C PHE A 33 0.83 2.77 1.74
N LEU A 34 0.36 3.73 0.95
CA LEU A 34 -0.47 4.82 1.40
C LEU A 34 -1.61 5.03 0.41
N SER A 35 -2.84 4.79 0.85
CA SER A 35 -4.05 5.21 0.12
C SER A 35 -4.15 6.74 0.13
N GLY A 36 -4.61 7.33 -0.98
CA GLY A 36 -5.03 8.72 -1.02
C GLY A 36 -6.25 8.96 -0.11
N ALA A 37 -6.51 10.22 0.24
CA ALA A 37 -7.53 10.59 1.23
C ALA A 37 -8.95 10.07 0.91
N THR A 38 -9.28 9.93 -0.37
CA THR A 38 -10.58 9.46 -0.86
C THR A 38 -10.56 8.00 -1.33
N SER A 39 -9.41 7.34 -1.28
CA SER A 39 -9.25 5.96 -1.78
C SER A 39 -9.56 4.96 -0.66
N PRO A 40 -10.18 3.80 -0.99
CA PRO A 40 -10.46 2.79 0.03
C PRO A 40 -9.17 2.29 0.71
N PRO A 41 -9.26 1.83 1.98
CA PRO A 41 -8.11 1.26 2.67
C PRO A 41 -7.68 -0.05 1.99
N LEU A 42 -6.37 -0.31 2.03
CA LEU A 42 -5.80 -1.57 1.58
C LEU A 42 -5.79 -2.60 2.72
N PRO A 43 -5.77 -3.91 2.41
CA PRO A 43 -5.70 -4.97 3.43
C PRO A 43 -4.38 -4.97 4.23
N THR A 44 -3.36 -4.24 3.75
CA THR A 44 -2.09 -4.02 4.45
C THR A 44 -1.50 -2.68 3.97
N THR A 45 -0.85 -1.97 4.87
CA THR A 45 -0.09 -0.75 4.62
C THR A 45 1.42 -0.97 4.75
N GLY A 46 1.86 -2.15 5.21
CA GLY A 46 3.26 -2.55 5.15
C GLY A 46 3.52 -3.98 5.61
N PHE A 47 4.51 -4.65 5.00
CA PHE A 47 4.86 -6.02 5.35
C PHE A 47 6.34 -6.31 5.10
N ARG A 48 6.87 -7.39 5.68
CA ARG A 48 8.22 -7.89 5.41
C ARG A 48 8.24 -8.75 4.14
N LEU A 49 9.23 -8.56 3.27
CA LEU A 49 9.41 -9.36 2.06
C LEU A 49 10.87 -9.80 1.88
N SER A 50 11.15 -11.08 2.19
CA SER A 50 12.47 -11.69 2.05
C SER A 50 12.92 -11.80 0.59
N ARG A 51 14.24 -11.93 0.37
CA ARG A 51 14.84 -12.14 -0.96
C ARG A 51 14.15 -13.27 -1.72
N GLY A 52 13.84 -13.02 -2.99
CA GLY A 52 13.23 -13.98 -3.91
C GLY A 52 11.75 -14.27 -3.64
N LYS A 53 11.16 -13.70 -2.59
CA LYS A 53 9.74 -13.88 -2.27
C LYS A 53 8.88 -12.85 -2.98
N SER A 54 7.63 -13.24 -3.18
CA SER A 54 6.58 -12.39 -3.75
C SER A 54 5.37 -12.36 -2.83
N LYS A 55 4.65 -11.25 -2.82
CA LYS A 55 3.33 -11.14 -2.18
C LYS A 55 2.40 -10.35 -3.10
N SER A 56 1.19 -10.84 -3.28
CA SER A 56 0.14 -10.14 -3.99
C SER A 56 -0.71 -9.31 -3.02
N VAL A 57 -1.07 -8.10 -3.43
CA VAL A 57 -1.99 -7.22 -2.71
C VAL A 57 -3.09 -6.81 -3.67
N THR A 58 -4.34 -7.08 -3.30
CA THR A 58 -5.50 -6.62 -4.06
C THR A 58 -5.70 -5.13 -3.81
N ILE A 59 -5.71 -4.37 -4.90
CA ILE A 59 -5.94 -2.94 -4.95
C ILE A 59 -7.40 -2.73 -5.40
N PRO A 60 -8.22 -2.01 -4.63
CA PRO A 60 -9.61 -1.78 -4.98
C PRO A 60 -9.73 -0.92 -6.24
N ALA A 61 -10.89 -1.02 -6.88
CA ALA A 61 -11.26 -0.16 -7.98
C ALA A 61 -11.07 1.33 -7.65
N SER A 62 -10.63 2.11 -8.63
CA SER A 62 -10.45 3.56 -8.50
C SER A 62 -9.52 3.99 -7.35
N TRP A 63 -8.64 3.10 -6.90
CA TRP A 63 -7.66 3.42 -5.86
C TRP A 63 -6.55 4.33 -6.41
N SER A 64 -6.21 5.35 -5.64
CA SER A 64 -5.03 6.19 -5.85
C SER A 64 -4.16 6.13 -4.60
N GLY A 65 -2.84 6.19 -4.77
CA GLY A 65 -1.94 6.16 -3.63
C GLY A 65 -0.49 5.99 -4.02
N ARG A 66 0.33 5.66 -3.02
CA ARG A 66 1.78 5.47 -3.16
C ARG A 66 2.16 4.09 -2.66
N LEU A 67 3.12 3.49 -3.37
CA LEU A 67 3.83 2.27 -2.99
C LEU A 67 5.32 2.59 -2.97
N TRP A 68 6.03 2.16 -1.93
CA TRP A 68 7.49 2.27 -1.84
C TRP A 68 8.08 1.05 -1.13
N ALA A 69 9.40 0.91 -1.17
CA ALA A 69 10.12 -0.12 -0.45
C ALA A 69 11.01 0.52 0.62
N ARG A 70 10.88 0.05 1.86
CA ARG A 70 11.79 0.38 2.97
C ARG A 70 12.93 -0.62 3.03
N THR A 71 14.12 -0.17 3.40
CA THR A 71 15.29 -1.04 3.55
C THR A 71 16.00 -0.81 4.88
N LEU A 72 16.80 -1.80 5.29
CA LEU A 72 17.62 -1.77 6.50
C LEU A 72 16.77 -1.43 7.73
N CYS A 73 15.70 -2.22 7.93
CA CYS A 73 14.79 -2.06 9.04
C CYS A 73 15.12 -2.99 10.20
N SER A 74 14.85 -2.52 11.42
CA SER A 74 15.03 -3.26 12.66
C SER A 74 13.95 -2.91 13.67
N GLN A 75 13.72 -3.83 14.61
CA GLN A 75 12.93 -3.55 15.80
C GLN A 75 13.88 -3.35 16.97
N ASP A 76 13.77 -2.20 17.64
CA ASP A 76 14.50 -1.92 18.87
C ASP A 76 14.02 -2.89 19.98
N PRO A 77 14.92 -3.71 20.57
CA PRO A 77 14.55 -4.66 21.61
C PRO A 77 14.02 -3.99 22.90
N SER A 78 14.41 -2.75 23.17
CA SER A 78 14.06 -2.04 24.41
C SER A 78 12.70 -1.35 24.32
N SER A 79 12.44 -0.63 23.22
CA SER A 79 11.18 0.09 23.01
C SER A 79 10.14 -0.70 22.23
N GLY A 80 10.54 -1.78 21.56
CA GLY A 80 9.71 -2.52 20.60
C GLY A 80 9.43 -1.73 19.31
N SER A 81 10.01 -0.55 19.14
CA SER A 81 9.78 0.33 18.00
C SER A 81 10.45 -0.20 16.74
N PHE A 82 9.71 -0.22 15.63
CA PHE A 82 10.21 -0.59 14.32
C PHE A 82 10.56 0.66 13.50
N SER A 83 11.78 0.69 12.97
CA SER A 83 12.27 1.78 12.11
C SER A 83 13.13 1.24 10.97
N CYS A 84 13.25 2.05 9.91
CA CYS A 84 14.05 1.76 8.73
C CYS A 84 15.05 2.87 8.44
N LEU A 85 16.22 2.53 7.88
CA LEU A 85 17.19 3.55 7.47
C LEU A 85 16.70 4.35 6.26
N THR A 86 15.99 3.70 5.32
CA THR A 86 15.50 4.37 4.11
C THR A 86 13.99 4.27 3.97
N ALA A 87 13.37 5.39 3.57
CA ALA A 87 11.95 5.52 3.29
C ALA A 87 11.03 5.12 4.45
N ASP A 88 11.51 5.28 5.69
CA ASP A 88 10.74 4.96 6.89
C ASP A 88 9.43 5.74 6.93
N CYS A 89 8.36 5.10 7.42
CA CYS A 89 7.05 5.74 7.52
C CYS A 89 6.75 6.31 8.91
N GLY A 90 7.66 6.13 9.88
CA GLY A 90 7.57 6.75 11.19
C GLY A 90 6.39 6.28 12.04
N SER A 91 5.78 5.12 11.71
CA SER A 91 4.68 4.55 12.50
C SER A 91 5.18 3.79 13.74
N GLY A 92 6.49 3.54 13.85
CA GLY A 92 7.07 2.65 14.85
C GLY A 92 6.68 1.17 14.64
N LYS A 93 6.07 0.83 13.50
CA LYS A 93 5.52 -0.51 13.20
C LYS A 93 5.84 -0.92 11.77
N VAL A 94 5.73 -2.22 11.50
CA VAL A 94 5.81 -2.74 10.12
C VAL A 94 4.68 -2.17 9.27
N GLU A 95 3.47 -2.07 9.79
CA GLU A 95 2.35 -1.37 9.14
C GLU A 95 2.58 0.15 9.19
N CYS A 96 2.31 0.84 8.08
CA CYS A 96 2.49 2.30 7.99
C CYS A 96 1.27 3.10 8.43
N SER A 97 0.08 2.48 8.50
CA SER A 97 -1.12 3.05 9.14
C SER A 97 -1.49 4.47 8.67
N GLY A 98 -1.36 4.74 7.37
CA GLY A 98 -1.66 6.06 6.80
C GLY A 98 -0.49 7.05 6.79
N SER A 99 0.68 6.67 7.31
CA SER A 99 1.91 7.45 7.18
C SER A 99 2.64 7.14 5.89
N GLY A 100 3.14 8.18 5.22
CA GLY A 100 3.98 8.05 4.03
C GLY A 100 5.47 7.94 4.37
N ALA A 101 6.27 7.54 3.37
CA ALA A 101 7.73 7.58 3.47
C ALA A 101 8.24 8.98 3.80
N LYS A 102 9.21 9.05 4.72
CA LYS A 102 10.00 10.24 5.03
C LYS A 102 11.42 10.08 4.46
N LEU A 103 12.02 11.21 4.11
CA LEU A 103 13.42 11.31 3.71
C LEU A 103 14.34 11.26 4.93
#